data_AF-A0AAQ1MCB3-F1
#
_entry.id   AF-A0AAQ1MCB3-F1
#
_cell.length_a   1.000
_cell.length_b   1.000
_cell.length_c   1.000
_cell.angle_alpha   90.00
_cell.angle_beta   90.00
_cell.angle_gamma   90.00
#
_symmetry.space_group_name_H-M   'P 1'
#
loop_
_entity.id
_entity.type
_entity.pdbx_description
1 polymer ?
#
loop_
_entity_poly.entity_id
_entity_poly.type
_entity_poly.pdbx_seq_one_letter_code
_entity_poly.pdbx_strand_id
1 'polypeptide(L)'
;MRHRRKRHRREWLLRVGVLLLVLFGAVAAIDHQLRPMVQSFATYQIKSFATEVIDAAILDYLGKEGVEYGTFSTVTRDANAQVTGISLNTVNVNLFKAGITDRINSEMSQIGLQTIKIPVGSLLGTQILQGVGPDITLRVQPSSYATCSVDSQFDSAGINQTRHRVVLKVSVMLSAIIPGYVTQTELNVGYTLAETIIVGATPDQFTHVTGDDSSLIGKINDYTK
;
A
#
# COMPACT_ATOMS: atom_id res chain seq x y z
N MET A 1 -19.06 24.55 -68.21
CA MET A 1 -17.77 24.43 -67.48
C MET A 1 -17.83 24.73 -65.96
N ARG A 2 -18.76 25.55 -65.44
CA ARG A 2 -18.89 25.85 -63.99
C ARG A 2 -19.25 24.66 -63.08
N HIS A 3 -20.01 23.66 -63.56
CA HIS A 3 -20.39 22.49 -62.76
C HIS A 3 -19.24 21.50 -62.47
N ARG A 4 -18.25 21.37 -63.37
CA ARG A 4 -17.07 20.49 -63.16
C ARG A 4 -16.16 20.99 -62.03
N ARG A 5 -15.96 22.30 -61.90
CA ARG A 5 -15.18 22.92 -60.79
C ARG A 5 -15.84 22.74 -59.41
N LYS A 6 -17.17 22.78 -59.32
CA LYS A 6 -17.90 22.55 -58.05
C LYS A 6 -17.79 21.09 -57.57
N ARG A 7 -17.80 20.12 -58.49
CA ARG A 7 -17.65 18.69 -58.17
C ARG A 7 -16.24 18.37 -57.64
N HIS A 8 -15.20 18.88 -58.30
CA HIS A 8 -13.80 18.71 -57.85
C HIS A 8 -13.54 19.35 -56.48
N ARG A 9 -14.13 20.52 -56.19
CA ARG A 9 -14.03 21.17 -54.87
C ARG A 9 -14.73 20.36 -53.77
N ARG A 10 -15.87 19.73 -54.06
CA ARG A 10 -16.58 18.84 -53.11
C ARG A 10 -15.78 17.56 -52.84
N GLU A 11 -15.23 16.93 -53.87
CA GLU A 11 -14.40 15.72 -53.73
C GLU A 11 -13.10 16.02 -52.95
N TRP A 12 -12.49 17.19 -53.15
CA TRP A 12 -11.34 17.64 -52.36
C TRP A 12 -11.71 17.89 -50.89
N LEU A 13 -12.81 18.59 -50.62
CA LEU A 13 -13.30 18.82 -49.25
C LEU A 13 -13.62 17.51 -48.52
N LEU A 14 -14.19 16.51 -49.21
CA LEU A 14 -14.44 15.19 -48.66
C LEU A 14 -13.14 14.47 -48.31
N ARG A 15 -12.13 14.50 -49.18
CA ARG A 15 -10.80 13.90 -48.89
C ARG A 15 -10.12 14.55 -47.69
N VAL A 16 -10.17 15.88 -47.60
CA VAL A 16 -9.64 16.62 -46.44
C VAL A 16 -10.42 16.25 -45.18
N GLY A 17 -11.75 16.14 -45.25
CA GLY A 17 -12.57 15.71 -44.12
C GLY A 17 -12.23 14.30 -43.63
N VAL A 18 -12.03 13.34 -44.55
CA VAL A 18 -11.61 11.97 -44.20
C VAL A 18 -10.22 11.97 -43.57
N LEU A 19 -9.26 12.72 -44.13
CA LEU A 19 -7.91 12.82 -43.58
C LEU A 19 -7.92 13.38 -42.14
N LEU A 20 -8.70 14.43 -41.88
CA LEU A 20 -8.87 14.98 -40.54
C LEU A 20 -9.51 13.98 -39.57
N LEU A 21 -10.50 13.21 -40.04
CA LEU A 21 -11.16 12.19 -39.24
C LEU A 21 -10.19 11.06 -38.86
N VAL A 22 -9.37 10.61 -39.81
CA VAL A 22 -8.31 9.60 -39.56
C VAL A 22 -7.26 10.13 -38.59
N LEU A 23 -6.81 11.38 -38.76
CA LEU A 23 -5.85 12.00 -37.85
C LEU A 23 -6.41 12.12 -36.43
N PHE A 24 -7.67 12.54 -36.30
CA PHE A 24 -8.38 12.61 -35.02
C PHE A 24 -8.50 11.23 -34.37
N GLY A 25 -8.89 10.20 -35.14
CA GLY A 25 -8.96 8.82 -34.66
C GLY A 25 -7.61 8.28 -34.18
N ALA A 26 -6.52 8.61 -34.89
CA ALA A 26 -5.17 8.21 -34.49
C ALA A 26 -4.75 8.86 -33.16
N VAL A 27 -5.01 10.16 -32.98
CA VAL A 27 -4.72 10.87 -31.72
C VAL A 27 -5.54 10.28 -30.57
N ALA A 28 -6.84 10.01 -30.79
CA ALA A 28 -7.71 9.41 -29.78
C ALA A 28 -7.27 8.00 -29.39
N ALA A 29 -6.84 7.18 -30.35
CA ALA A 29 -6.31 5.84 -30.10
C ALA A 29 -5.00 5.89 -29.29
N ILE A 30 -4.11 6.83 -29.61
CA ILE A 30 -2.87 7.05 -28.86
C ILE A 30 -3.17 7.45 -27.42
N ASP A 31 -4.10 8.39 -27.16
CA ASP A 31 -4.49 8.78 -25.80
C ASP A 31 -5.05 7.60 -25.01
N HIS A 32 -5.93 6.81 -25.64
CA HIS A 32 -6.55 5.65 -25.01
C HIS A 32 -5.53 4.56 -24.63
N GLN A 33 -4.48 4.37 -25.44
CA GLN A 33 -3.41 3.40 -25.18
C GLN A 33 -2.38 3.92 -24.16
N LEU A 34 -2.08 5.22 -24.18
CA LEU A 34 -1.15 5.88 -23.25
C LEU A 34 -1.68 5.89 -21.82
N ARG A 35 -2.96 6.22 -21.66
CA ARG A 35 -3.58 6.42 -20.35
C ARG A 35 -3.32 5.28 -19.35
N PRO A 36 -3.60 3.99 -19.65
CA PRO A 36 -3.36 2.92 -18.69
C PRO A 36 -1.87 2.74 -18.36
N MET A 37 -0.96 2.90 -19.34
CA MET A 37 0.48 2.77 -19.08
C MET A 37 1.00 3.85 -18.13
N VAL A 38 0.59 5.10 -18.38
CA VAL A 38 0.99 6.23 -17.54
C VAL A 38 0.38 6.10 -16.15
N GLN A 39 -0.89 5.68 -16.04
CA GLN A 39 -1.53 5.43 -14.74
C GLN A 39 -0.79 4.36 -13.95
N SER A 40 -0.43 3.23 -14.57
CA SER A 40 0.33 2.17 -13.91
C SER A 40 1.71 2.64 -13.48
N PHE A 41 2.44 3.35 -14.35
CA PHE A 41 3.76 3.87 -14.03
C PHE A 41 3.70 4.90 -12.90
N ALA A 42 2.78 5.87 -12.98
CA ALA A 42 2.60 6.90 -11.95
C ALA A 42 2.19 6.29 -10.61
N THR A 43 1.27 5.31 -10.63
CA THR A 43 0.85 4.57 -9.42
C THR A 43 2.02 3.85 -8.79
N TYR A 44 2.82 3.13 -9.59
CA TYR A 44 3.99 2.42 -9.10
C TYR A 44 5.03 3.37 -8.53
N GLN A 45 5.35 4.44 -9.25
CA GLN A 45 6.36 5.42 -8.85
C GLN A 45 5.99 6.10 -7.53
N ILE A 46 4.74 6.53 -7.38
CA ILE A 46 4.26 7.17 -6.15
C ILE A 46 4.20 6.17 -5.00
N LYS A 47 3.76 4.93 -5.23
CA LYS A 47 3.79 3.89 -4.18
C LYS A 47 5.20 3.57 -3.73
N SER A 48 6.13 3.38 -4.65
CA SER A 48 7.54 3.09 -4.35
C SER A 48 8.16 4.21 -3.51
N PHE A 49 7.95 5.46 -3.93
CA PHE A 49 8.43 6.62 -3.19
C PHE A 49 7.78 6.72 -1.81
N ALA A 50 6.46 6.49 -1.74
CA ALA A 50 5.74 6.53 -0.49
C ALA A 50 6.27 5.50 0.51
N THR A 51 6.50 4.27 0.07
CA THR A 51 7.11 3.22 0.88
C THR A 51 8.50 3.64 1.38
N GLU A 52 9.36 4.19 0.52
CA GLU A 52 10.70 4.64 0.90
C GLU A 52 10.65 5.72 1.99
N VAL A 53 9.77 6.70 1.87
CA VAL A 53 9.59 7.75 2.89
C VAL A 53 9.08 7.18 4.21
N ILE A 54 8.11 6.25 4.17
CA ILE A 54 7.56 5.62 5.38
C ILE A 54 8.66 4.81 6.08
N ASP A 55 9.39 3.99 5.34
CA ASP A 55 10.48 3.18 5.87
C ASP A 55 11.58 4.04 6.49
N ALA A 56 12.00 5.11 5.79
CA ALA A 56 13.00 6.05 6.30
C ALA A 56 12.53 6.77 7.57
N ALA A 57 11.27 7.22 7.62
CA ALA A 57 10.72 7.88 8.80
C ALA A 57 10.67 6.94 10.02
N ILE A 58 10.29 5.68 9.81
CA ILE A 58 10.24 4.67 10.87
C ILE A 58 11.64 4.29 11.32
N LEU A 59 12.57 4.03 10.40
CA LEU A 59 13.96 3.72 10.72
C LEU A 59 14.66 4.87 11.46
N ASP A 60 14.42 6.12 11.07
CA ASP A 60 14.97 7.29 11.78
C ASP A 60 14.43 7.38 13.21
N TYR A 61 13.17 7.02 13.45
CA TYR A 61 12.59 7.06 14.79
C TYR A 61 13.02 5.86 15.65
N LEU A 62 13.07 4.66 15.08
CA LEU A 62 13.49 3.43 15.78
C LEU A 62 15.01 3.35 15.97
N GLY A 63 15.79 3.91 15.03
CA GLY A 63 17.25 3.90 15.04
C GLY A 63 17.89 4.91 15.99
N LYS A 64 17.11 5.82 16.59
CA LYS A 64 17.56 6.64 17.72
C LYS A 64 17.81 5.70 18.90
N GLU A 65 19.06 5.62 19.35
CA GLU A 65 19.49 4.79 20.48
C GLU A 65 18.50 4.96 21.66
N GLY A 66 17.78 3.90 22.02
CA GLY A 66 16.86 3.88 23.18
C GLY A 66 15.40 3.47 22.92
N VAL A 67 15.01 3.04 21.72
CA VAL A 67 13.67 2.44 21.50
C VAL A 67 13.68 0.96 21.89
N GLU A 68 13.38 0.67 23.17
CA GLU A 68 13.20 -0.69 23.69
C GLU A 68 11.72 -1.08 23.79
N TYR A 69 11.42 -2.37 24.03
CA TYR A 69 10.04 -2.83 24.32
C TYR A 69 9.38 -2.00 25.44
N GLY A 70 10.16 -1.68 26.49
CA GLY A 70 9.74 -0.86 27.63
C GLY A 70 9.29 0.56 27.26
N THR A 71 9.68 1.07 26.09
CA THR A 71 9.27 2.38 25.59
C THR A 71 7.78 2.40 25.26
N PHE A 72 7.24 1.28 24.74
CA PHE A 72 5.83 1.18 24.33
C PHE A 72 4.98 0.41 25.33
N SER A 73 5.53 -0.60 25.99
CA SER A 73 4.77 -1.47 26.88
C SER A 73 5.57 -1.98 28.06
N THR A 74 4.92 -2.06 29.23
CA THR A 74 5.49 -2.58 30.46
C THR A 74 4.73 -3.83 30.89
N VAL A 75 5.48 -4.88 31.27
CA VAL A 75 4.92 -6.12 31.83
C VAL A 75 4.98 -6.03 33.35
N THR A 76 3.83 -6.12 34.00
CA THR A 76 3.74 -6.18 35.47
C THR A 76 3.77 -7.62 35.93
N ARG A 77 4.56 -7.92 36.96
CA ARG A 77 4.70 -9.26 37.53
C ARG A 77 4.37 -9.27 39.02
N ASP A 78 3.90 -10.41 39.52
CA ASP A 78 3.71 -10.64 40.96
C ASP A 78 5.02 -11.06 41.66
N ALA A 79 4.94 -11.33 42.97
CA ALA A 79 6.07 -11.78 43.78
C ALA A 79 6.65 -13.14 43.35
N ASN A 80 5.89 -13.93 42.58
CA ASN A 80 6.30 -15.22 42.03
C ASN A 80 6.79 -15.10 40.58
N ALA A 81 7.04 -13.87 40.10
CA ALA A 81 7.45 -13.52 38.74
C ALA A 81 6.42 -13.85 37.63
N GLN A 82 5.17 -14.18 37.99
CA GLN A 82 4.09 -14.43 37.04
C GLN A 82 3.55 -13.12 36.50
N VAL A 83 3.19 -13.10 35.20
CA VAL A 83 2.64 -11.91 34.55
C VAL A 83 1.22 -11.66 35.02
N THR A 84 0.97 -10.49 35.62
CA THR A 84 -0.36 -10.08 36.11
C THR A 84 -1.06 -9.09 35.20
N GLY A 85 -0.30 -8.40 34.34
CA GLY A 85 -0.86 -7.46 33.39
C GLY A 85 0.18 -6.90 32.44
N ILE A 86 -0.32 -6.35 31.34
CA ILE A 86 0.46 -5.57 30.39
C ILE A 86 -0.16 -4.19 30.33
N SER A 87 0.67 -3.16 30.53
CA SER A 87 0.27 -1.77 30.37
C SER A 87 0.95 -1.19 29.13
N LEU A 88 0.18 -0.45 28.34
CA LEU A 88 0.72 0.31 27.21
C LEU A 88 1.09 1.71 27.71
N ASN A 89 2.29 2.18 27.40
CA ASN A 89 2.67 3.57 27.62
C ASN A 89 2.00 4.44 26.54
N THR A 90 0.75 4.81 26.78
CA THR A 90 -0.08 5.57 25.83
C THR A 90 0.51 6.93 25.47
N VAL A 91 1.26 7.56 26.38
CA VAL A 91 1.96 8.82 26.12
C VAL A 91 3.04 8.61 25.07
N ASN A 92 3.95 7.66 25.28
CA ASN A 92 5.02 7.36 24.33
C ASN A 92 4.47 6.87 22.99
N VAL A 93 3.42 6.04 23.00
CA VAL A 93 2.76 5.58 21.77
C VAL A 93 2.18 6.75 20.98
N ASN A 94 1.51 7.70 21.64
CA ASN A 94 0.94 8.85 20.95
C ASN A 94 2.01 9.83 20.45
N LEU A 95 3.08 10.03 21.21
CA LEU A 95 4.23 10.84 20.78
C LEU A 95 4.92 10.22 19.55
N PHE A 96 5.13 8.91 19.58
CA PHE A 96 5.66 8.14 18.45
C PHE A 96 4.75 8.27 17.22
N LYS A 97 3.46 8.00 17.39
CA LYS A 97 2.45 8.12 16.32
C LYS A 97 2.44 9.52 15.71
N ALA A 98 2.40 10.56 16.54
CA ALA A 98 2.37 11.95 16.07
C ALA A 98 3.65 12.32 15.32
N GLY A 99 4.82 11.97 15.87
CA GLY A 99 6.11 12.25 15.25
C GLY A 99 6.31 11.55 13.90
N ILE A 100 5.93 10.27 13.79
CA ILE A 100 5.98 9.54 12.52
C ILE A 100 4.99 10.13 11.50
N THR A 101 3.76 10.42 11.93
CA THR A 101 2.74 11.00 11.04
C THR A 101 3.19 12.35 10.48
N ASP A 102 3.74 13.21 11.34
CA ASP A 102 4.26 14.53 10.95
C ASP A 102 5.46 14.39 10.00
N ARG A 103 6.41 13.50 10.31
CA ARG A 103 7.59 13.28 9.47
C ARG A 103 7.22 12.77 8.08
N ILE A 104 6.34 11.75 7.99
CA ILE A 104 5.88 11.22 6.71
C ILE A 104 5.20 12.33 5.90
N ASN A 105 4.27 13.07 6.49
CA ASN A 105 3.57 14.14 5.78
C ASN A 105 4.50 15.27 5.34
N SER A 106 5.49 15.65 6.16
CA SER A 106 6.49 16.66 5.83
C SER A 106 7.35 16.25 4.64
N GLU A 107 7.94 15.05 4.66
CA GLU A 107 8.75 14.52 3.55
C GLU A 107 7.93 14.38 2.26
N MET A 108 6.68 13.89 2.38
CA MET A 108 5.77 13.77 1.25
C MET A 108 5.34 15.12 0.67
N SER A 109 5.25 16.17 1.48
CA SER A 109 4.89 17.51 1.03
C SER A 109 6.00 18.17 0.20
N GLN A 110 7.25 17.73 0.37
CA GLN A 110 8.40 18.27 -0.34
C GLN A 110 8.56 17.71 -1.74
N ILE A 111 7.73 16.73 -2.13
CA ILE A 111 7.85 16.12 -3.46
C ILE A 111 7.43 17.11 -4.54
N GLY A 112 8.40 17.48 -5.36
CA GLY A 112 8.17 18.30 -6.55
C GLY A 112 7.59 17.52 -7.74
N LEU A 113 7.45 18.23 -8.86
CA LEU A 113 7.05 17.66 -10.14
C LEU A 113 8.03 16.57 -10.60
N GLN A 114 7.52 15.36 -10.77
CA GLN A 114 8.26 14.22 -11.31
C GLN A 114 8.10 14.15 -12.82
N THR A 115 9.15 13.70 -13.51
CA THR A 115 9.15 13.60 -14.97
C THR A 115 9.27 12.14 -15.39
N ILE A 116 8.25 11.62 -16.06
CA ILE A 116 8.23 10.28 -16.64
C ILE A 116 8.57 10.40 -18.13
N LYS A 117 9.46 9.54 -18.60
CA LYS A 117 9.79 9.41 -20.03
C LYS A 117 9.29 8.07 -20.54
N ILE A 118 8.44 8.11 -21.57
CA ILE A 118 7.88 6.92 -22.19
C ILE A 118 8.24 6.92 -23.68
N PRO A 119 9.06 5.98 -24.15
CA PRO A 119 9.37 5.84 -25.57
C PRO A 119 8.08 5.59 -26.38
N VAL A 120 7.91 6.28 -27.51
CA VAL A 120 6.72 6.08 -28.38
C VAL A 120 6.53 4.63 -28.82
N GLY A 121 7.63 3.89 -29.02
CA GLY A 121 7.58 2.49 -29.41
C GLY A 121 6.90 1.59 -28.36
N SER A 122 6.97 1.95 -27.08
CA SER A 122 6.26 1.25 -26.01
C SER A 122 4.74 1.38 -26.11
N LEU A 123 4.22 2.40 -26.81
CA LEU A 123 2.78 2.64 -26.97
C LEU A 123 2.14 1.73 -28.02
N LEU A 124 2.92 1.27 -28.98
CA LEU A 124 2.45 0.42 -30.07
C LEU A 124 2.11 -1.00 -29.57
N GLY A 125 2.45 -1.35 -28.32
CA GLY A 125 2.11 -2.63 -27.71
C GLY A 125 2.83 -3.84 -28.31
N THR A 126 3.73 -3.63 -29.26
CA THR A 126 4.54 -4.70 -29.87
C THR A 126 5.84 -4.85 -29.09
N GLN A 127 6.20 -6.08 -28.73
CA GLN A 127 7.45 -6.36 -27.99
C GLN A 127 8.70 -5.88 -28.73
N ILE A 128 8.67 -5.89 -30.07
CA ILE A 128 9.80 -5.54 -30.94
C ILE A 128 10.13 -4.04 -30.87
N LEU A 129 9.14 -3.19 -30.61
CA LEU A 129 9.31 -1.73 -30.59
C LEU A 129 9.38 -1.15 -29.18
N GLN A 130 9.36 -1.99 -28.14
CA GLN A 130 9.52 -1.52 -26.76
C GLN A 130 10.86 -0.79 -26.60
N GLY A 131 10.83 0.40 -26.00
CA GLY A 131 12.04 1.20 -25.79
C GLY A 131 12.57 1.93 -27.03
N VAL A 132 11.91 1.83 -28.19
CA VAL A 132 12.37 2.43 -29.44
C VAL A 132 11.68 3.76 -29.73
N GLY A 133 12.43 4.72 -30.26
CA GLY A 133 11.93 6.02 -30.69
C GLY A 133 12.09 7.14 -29.66
N PRO A 134 11.61 8.36 -29.97
CA PRO A 134 11.71 9.49 -29.05
C PRO A 134 10.86 9.32 -27.79
N ASP A 135 11.29 9.94 -26.69
CA ASP A 135 10.56 9.90 -25.43
C ASP A 135 9.42 10.92 -25.40
N ILE A 136 8.22 10.46 -25.05
CA ILE A 136 7.14 11.33 -24.58
C ILE A 136 7.42 11.65 -23.12
N THR A 137 7.58 12.94 -22.83
CA THR A 137 7.82 13.43 -21.47
C THR A 137 6.50 13.83 -20.82
N LEU A 138 6.19 13.21 -19.68
CA LEU A 138 5.00 13.48 -18.89
C LEU A 138 5.39 14.00 -17.52
N ARG A 139 4.73 15.06 -17.07
CA ARG A 139 4.93 15.62 -15.74
C ARG A 139 3.85 15.10 -14.82
N VAL A 140 4.26 14.55 -13.69
CA VAL A 140 3.36 14.02 -12.67
C VAL A 140 3.60 14.80 -11.39
N GLN A 141 2.52 15.37 -10.86
CA GLN A 141 2.56 15.99 -9.55
C GLN A 141 1.97 15.02 -8.52
N PRO A 142 2.79 14.49 -7.61
CA PRO A 142 2.29 13.70 -6.52
C PRO A 142 1.62 14.60 -5.47
N SER A 143 0.62 14.05 -4.81
CA SER A 143 0.00 14.62 -3.63
C SER A 143 -0.43 13.48 -2.72
N SER A 144 -0.25 13.64 -1.41
CA SER A 144 -0.56 12.59 -0.46
C SER A 144 -0.87 13.11 0.92
N TYR A 145 -1.54 12.27 1.69
CA TYR A 145 -1.76 12.48 3.12
C TYR A 145 -1.71 11.14 3.84
N ALA A 146 -0.91 11.06 4.89
CA ALA A 146 -0.71 9.89 5.71
C ALA A 146 -1.43 10.01 7.05
N THR A 147 -2.06 8.91 7.47
CA THR A 147 -2.60 8.71 8.81
C THR A 147 -1.96 7.49 9.44
N CYS A 148 -1.69 7.57 10.75
CA CYS A 148 -1.16 6.44 11.50
C CYS A 148 -2.13 6.04 12.62
N SER A 149 -2.25 4.74 12.88
CA SER A 149 -2.88 4.18 14.07
C SER A 149 -1.96 3.17 14.73
N VAL A 150 -2.14 2.98 16.04
CA VAL A 150 -1.38 1.97 16.79
C VAL A 150 -2.40 1.09 17.49
N ASP A 151 -2.29 -0.22 17.26
CA ASP A 151 -3.16 -1.23 17.83
C ASP A 151 -2.34 -2.19 18.72
N SER A 152 -2.91 -2.58 19.85
CA SER A 152 -2.41 -3.67 20.70
C SER A 152 -3.22 -4.93 20.41
N GLN A 153 -2.54 -6.05 20.17
CA GLN A 153 -3.14 -7.31 19.74
C GLN A 153 -2.61 -8.45 20.62
N PHE A 154 -3.49 -9.41 20.93
CA PHE A 154 -3.15 -10.63 21.64
C PHE A 154 -3.54 -11.83 20.78
N ASP A 155 -2.55 -12.68 20.48
CA ASP A 155 -2.73 -13.87 19.64
C ASP A 155 -2.20 -15.11 20.39
N SER A 156 -2.79 -16.28 20.14
CA SER A 156 -2.20 -17.54 20.62
C SER A 156 -0.85 -17.80 19.93
N ALA A 157 0.16 -18.16 20.72
CA ALA A 157 1.52 -18.46 20.25
C ALA A 157 1.94 -19.91 20.51
N GLY A 158 1.10 -20.69 21.20
CA GLY A 158 1.38 -22.07 21.58
C GLY A 158 0.57 -22.52 22.78
N ILE A 159 0.87 -23.72 23.27
CA ILE A 159 0.26 -24.27 24.49
C ILE A 159 0.68 -23.39 25.68
N ASN A 160 -0.29 -22.70 26.28
CA ASN A 160 -0.11 -21.70 27.35
C ASN A 160 0.82 -20.55 26.99
N GLN A 161 0.86 -20.17 25.72
CA GLN A 161 1.61 -19.01 25.28
C GLN A 161 0.70 -18.03 24.57
N THR A 162 0.69 -16.79 25.06
CA THR A 162 -0.02 -15.67 24.44
C THR A 162 1.01 -14.67 23.96
N ARG A 163 1.01 -14.38 22.66
CA ARG A 163 1.84 -13.33 22.07
C ARG A 163 1.08 -12.01 22.14
N HIS A 164 1.71 -11.00 22.70
CA HIS A 164 1.23 -9.62 22.69
C HIS A 164 2.08 -8.80 21.70
N ARG A 165 1.41 -8.04 20.81
CA ARG A 165 2.04 -7.19 19.81
C ARG A 165 1.46 -5.78 19.83
N VAL A 166 2.34 -4.79 19.74
CA VAL A 166 2.00 -3.41 19.44
C VAL A 166 2.34 -3.14 17.98
N VAL A 167 1.32 -2.85 17.18
CA VAL A 167 1.44 -2.72 15.72
C VAL A 167 1.09 -1.29 15.29
N LEU A 168 2.02 -0.62 14.62
CA LEU A 168 1.77 0.60 13.87
C LEU A 168 1.13 0.24 12.53
N LYS A 169 0.02 0.89 12.20
CA LYS A 169 -0.58 0.87 10.86
C LYS A 169 -0.45 2.25 10.25
N VAL A 170 0.13 2.31 9.06
CA VAL A 170 0.28 3.54 8.28
C VAL A 170 -0.61 3.41 7.05
N SER A 171 -1.55 4.34 6.90
CA SER A 171 -2.46 4.44 5.76
C SER A 171 -2.18 5.73 5.03
N VAL A 172 -1.84 5.64 3.74
CA VAL A 172 -1.50 6.80 2.92
C VAL A 172 -2.42 6.83 1.70
N MET A 173 -3.13 7.94 1.56
CA MET A 173 -3.85 8.29 0.35
C MET A 173 -2.86 8.97 -0.61
N LEU A 174 -2.72 8.39 -1.81
CA LEU A 174 -1.76 8.82 -2.83
C LEU A 174 -2.51 9.25 -4.07
N SER A 175 -2.12 10.39 -4.64
CA SER A 175 -2.70 10.96 -5.85
C SER A 175 -1.60 11.39 -6.82
N ALA A 176 -1.67 10.92 -8.07
CA ALA A 176 -0.86 11.40 -9.18
C ALA A 176 -1.72 12.29 -10.07
N ILE A 177 -1.36 13.57 -10.14
CA ILE A 177 -1.96 14.52 -11.07
C ILE A 177 -1.16 14.47 -12.37
N ILE A 178 -1.84 14.08 -13.44
CA ILE A 178 -1.30 13.95 -14.79
C ILE A 178 -2.11 14.87 -15.72
N PRO A 179 -1.52 15.48 -16.76
CA PRO A 179 -2.30 16.28 -17.70
C PRO A 179 -3.51 15.51 -18.26
N GLY A 180 -4.71 16.01 -17.98
CA GLY A 180 -5.97 15.45 -18.45
C GLY A 180 -6.63 14.40 -17.55
N TYR A 181 -6.00 13.94 -16.46
CA TYR A 181 -6.62 13.02 -15.48
C TYR A 181 -5.84 12.90 -14.17
N VAL A 182 -6.51 12.40 -13.14
CA VAL A 182 -5.91 12.08 -11.84
C VAL A 182 -6.00 10.58 -11.62
N THR A 183 -4.96 9.99 -11.03
CA THR A 183 -5.01 8.60 -10.54
C THR A 183 -4.82 8.62 -9.04
N GLN A 184 -5.65 7.85 -8.33
CA GLN A 184 -5.63 7.75 -6.88
C GLN A 184 -5.36 6.31 -6.49
N THR A 185 -4.60 6.12 -5.42
CA THR A 185 -4.32 4.81 -4.87
C THR A 185 -4.10 4.90 -3.37
N GLU A 186 -4.23 3.76 -2.70
CA GLU A 186 -4.00 3.63 -1.27
C GLU A 186 -2.77 2.75 -1.04
N LEU A 187 -1.99 3.12 -0.03
CA LEU A 187 -0.90 2.33 0.51
C LEU A 187 -1.16 2.09 2.00
N ASN A 188 -1.22 0.82 2.38
CA ASN A 188 -1.38 0.39 3.77
C ASN A 188 -0.19 -0.47 4.16
N VAL A 189 0.55 -0.06 5.20
CA VAL A 189 1.73 -0.76 5.69
C VAL A 189 1.61 -0.95 7.21
N GLY A 190 2.03 -2.12 7.70
CA GLY A 190 2.02 -2.46 9.12
C GLY A 190 3.42 -2.76 9.65
N TYR A 191 3.76 -2.23 10.81
CA TYR A 191 5.05 -2.43 11.49
C TYR A 191 4.83 -2.88 12.93
N THR A 192 5.51 -3.95 13.34
CA THR A 192 5.53 -4.37 14.75
C THR A 192 6.53 -3.50 15.51
N LEU A 193 6.04 -2.71 16.45
CA LEU A 193 6.88 -1.83 17.28
C LEU A 193 7.44 -2.55 18.50
N ALA A 194 6.65 -3.44 19.08
CA ALA A 194 7.00 -4.17 20.29
C ALA A 194 6.27 -5.52 20.29
N GLU A 195 6.97 -6.59 20.66
CA GLU A 195 6.42 -7.93 20.78
C GLU A 195 6.93 -8.63 22.04
N THR A 196 6.04 -9.34 22.75
CA THR A 196 6.41 -10.17 23.88
C THR A 196 5.60 -11.47 23.90
N ILE A 197 6.21 -12.54 24.38
CA ILE A 197 5.55 -13.83 24.61
C ILE A 197 5.28 -13.98 26.11
N ILE A 198 4.01 -14.10 26.44
CA ILE A 198 3.53 -14.39 27.78
C ILE A 198 3.45 -15.91 27.91
N VAL A 199 4.30 -16.48 28.75
CA VAL A 199 4.25 -17.90 29.08
C VAL A 199 3.43 -18.07 30.36
N GLY A 200 2.29 -18.75 30.25
CA GLY A 200 1.46 -19.15 31.37
C GLY A 200 1.89 -20.51 31.94
N ALA A 201 1.33 -20.86 33.09
CA ALA A 201 1.54 -22.19 33.67
C ALA A 201 1.01 -23.28 32.73
N THR A 202 1.78 -24.34 32.55
CA THR A 202 1.34 -25.52 31.78
C THR A 202 0.36 -26.34 32.63
N PRO A 203 -0.86 -26.64 32.17
CA PRO A 203 -1.75 -27.53 32.88
C PRO A 203 -1.18 -28.95 32.85
N ASP A 204 -1.30 -29.65 33.98
CA ASP A 204 -0.77 -31.01 34.15
C ASP A 204 -1.41 -32.04 33.19
N GLN A 205 -2.55 -31.69 32.58
CA GLN A 205 -3.22 -32.49 31.55
C GLN A 205 -3.74 -31.59 30.42
N PHE A 206 -3.49 -31.98 29.17
CA PHE A 206 -3.98 -31.30 27.97
C PHE A 206 -4.68 -32.30 27.05
N THR A 207 -5.99 -32.13 26.84
CA THR A 207 -6.77 -32.90 25.85
C THR A 207 -7.39 -31.94 24.86
N HIS A 208 -6.94 -31.97 23.59
CA HIS A 208 -7.51 -31.20 22.51
C HIS A 208 -8.71 -31.97 21.92
N VAL A 209 -9.93 -31.55 22.25
CA VAL A 209 -11.15 -32.16 21.70
C VAL A 209 -11.52 -31.45 20.40
N THR A 210 -11.08 -32.01 19.27
CA THR A 210 -11.60 -31.63 17.96
C THR A 210 -13.02 -32.22 17.84
N GLY A 211 -14.04 -31.38 18.01
CA GLY A 211 -15.42 -31.80 17.85
C GLY A 211 -15.75 -32.00 16.38
N ASP A 212 -15.66 -33.25 15.90
CA ASP A 212 -16.57 -33.71 14.86
C ASP A 212 -17.91 -33.99 15.56
N ASP A 213 -19.00 -33.42 15.04
CA ASP A 213 -20.39 -33.44 15.53
C ASP A 213 -20.93 -34.86 15.85
N SER A 214 -20.39 -35.48 16.89
CA SER A 214 -20.83 -36.76 17.41
C SER A 214 -20.84 -36.71 18.93
N SER A 215 -21.99 -37.05 19.50
CA SER A 215 -22.32 -36.83 20.90
C SER A 215 -21.29 -37.46 21.85
N LEU A 216 -20.88 -36.67 22.85
CA LEU A 216 -19.90 -37.02 23.89
C LEU A 216 -20.29 -38.26 24.73
N ILE A 217 -21.53 -38.75 24.62
CA ILE A 217 -22.07 -39.86 25.39
C ILE A 217 -21.49 -41.21 24.95
N GLY A 218 -21.03 -41.36 23.69
CA GLY A 218 -20.51 -42.62 23.17
C GLY A 218 -19.07 -42.97 23.56
N LYS A 219 -18.27 -41.99 24.01
CA LYS A 219 -16.83 -42.18 24.28
C LYS A 219 -16.48 -42.49 25.74
N ILE A 220 -17.45 -42.41 26.65
CA ILE A 220 -17.22 -42.61 28.10
C ILE A 220 -17.31 -44.10 28.51
N ASN A 221 -17.88 -44.97 27.68
CA ASN A 221 -18.23 -46.33 28.08
C ASN A 221 -17.27 -47.46 27.67
N ASP A 222 -16.04 -47.17 27.24
CA ASP A 222 -15.10 -48.22 26.79
C ASP A 222 -13.99 -48.55 27.81
N TYR A 223 -14.39 -48.71 29.08
CA TYR A 223 -13.53 -49.27 30.13
C TYR A 223 -14.26 -50.38 30.91
N THR A 224 -14.80 -51.37 30.21
CA THR A 224 -15.10 -52.69 30.79
C THR A 224 -14.99 -53.80 29.75
N LYS A 225 -13.78 -54.33 29.58
CA LYS A 225 -13.54 -55.77 29.38
C LYS A 225 -12.32 -56.19 30.18
#